data_AF-A0A2V2RFI9-F1
#
_entry.id   AF-A0A2V2RFI9-F1
#
_cell.length_a   1.000
_cell.length_b   1.000
_cell.length_c   1.000
_cell.angle_alpha   90.00
_cell.angle_beta   90.00
_cell.angle_gamma   90.00
#
_symmetry.space_group_name_H-M   'P 1'
#
loop_
_entity.id
_entity.type
_entity.pdbx_description
1 polymer ?
#
loop_
_entity_poly.entity_id
_entity_poly.type
_entity_poly.pdbx_seq_one_letter_code
_entity_poly.pdbx_strand_id
1 'polypeptide(L)'
;MSSKGNGYNPKLLETLLRTIDGADDQLASYQGEYMQNCKGPRETIAAVFEQAKDAGIPKRAFKTLVKNRRLDRQMNANVAKLEPDSLAEYEKMVSDLGDFCDLPLGQAAVSRAAAKLKAAGATVEVRTAEASLDSLTQ
;
A
#
# COMPACT_ATOMS: atom_id res chain seq x y z
N MET A 1 -42.75 49.78 -4.17
CA MET A 1 -41.81 48.75 -4.67
C MET A 1 -40.42 49.16 -4.23
N SER A 2 -39.84 48.48 -3.23
CA SER A 2 -38.51 48.80 -2.71
C SER A 2 -37.61 47.60 -2.99
N SER A 3 -36.63 47.78 -3.90
CA SER A 3 -35.67 46.75 -4.28
C SER A 3 -34.70 46.50 -3.12
N LYS A 4 -34.83 45.35 -2.45
CA LYS A 4 -33.84 44.86 -1.49
C LYS A 4 -32.56 44.52 -2.27
N GLY A 5 -31.58 45.43 -2.27
CA GLY A 5 -30.22 45.08 -2.66
C GLY A 5 -29.64 44.14 -1.60
N ASN A 6 -29.23 42.94 -1.99
CA ASN A 6 -28.56 41.96 -1.13
C ASN A 6 -27.14 42.46 -0.75
N GLY A 7 -27.05 43.43 0.14
CA GLY A 7 -25.79 43.92 0.68
C GLY A 7 -25.27 43.03 1.81
N TYR A 8 -24.05 42.51 1.69
CA TYR A 8 -23.39 41.74 2.74
C TYR A 8 -22.89 42.66 3.87
N ASN A 9 -22.88 42.17 5.12
CA ASN A 9 -22.28 42.89 6.23
C ASN A 9 -20.74 42.82 6.10
N PRO A 10 -20.05 43.96 5.84
CA PRO A 10 -18.61 43.96 5.54
C PRO A 10 -17.77 43.47 6.72
N LYS A 11 -18.20 43.72 7.97
CA LYS A 11 -17.48 43.27 9.16
C LYS A 11 -17.56 41.76 9.34
N LEU A 12 -18.72 41.18 9.05
CA LEU A 12 -18.89 39.73 9.07
C LEU A 12 -18.05 39.07 7.97
N LEU A 13 -18.04 39.66 6.77
CA LEU A 13 -17.23 39.17 5.65
C LEU A 13 -15.74 39.20 6.00
N GLU A 14 -15.23 40.30 6.55
CA GLU A 14 -13.84 40.42 6.98
C GLU A 14 -13.47 39.38 8.06
N THR A 15 -14.37 39.13 9.01
CA THR A 15 -14.16 38.12 10.06
C THR A 15 -14.07 36.71 9.48
N LEU A 16 -14.95 36.38 8.53
CA LEU A 16 -14.95 35.09 7.84
C LEU A 16 -13.68 34.90 7.00
N LEU A 17 -13.25 35.93 6.28
CA LEU A 17 -12.01 35.90 5.50
C LEU A 17 -10.79 35.66 6.40
N ARG A 18 -10.66 36.40 7.50
CA ARG A 18 -9.58 36.18 8.48
C ARG A 18 -9.57 34.78 9.08
N THR A 19 -10.75 34.17 9.25
CA THR A 19 -10.87 32.80 9.74
C THR A 19 -10.33 31.80 8.70
N ILE A 20 -10.60 32.03 7.42
CA ILE A 20 -10.06 31.22 6.32
C ILE A 20 -8.54 31.41 6.23
N ASP A 21 -8.06 32.65 6.24
CA ASP A 21 -6.62 32.94 6.17
C ASP A 21 -5.86 32.24 7.31
N GLY A 22 -6.40 32.28 8.55
CA GLY A 22 -5.80 31.57 9.68
C GLY A 22 -5.84 30.05 9.55
N ALA A 23 -6.88 29.48 8.93
CA ALA A 23 -6.95 28.05 8.64
C ALA A 23 -5.94 27.66 7.54
N ASP A 24 -5.76 28.49 6.52
CA ASP A 24 -4.79 28.28 5.45
C ASP A 24 -3.34 28.35 5.97
N ASP A 25 -3.05 29.29 6.89
CA ASP A 25 -1.75 29.37 7.57
C ASP A 25 -1.47 28.10 8.40
N GLN A 26 -2.48 27.57 9.09
CA GLN A 26 -2.36 26.30 9.82
C GLN A 26 -2.11 25.12 8.89
N LEU A 27 -2.83 25.05 7.76
CA LEU A 27 -2.61 24.01 6.75
C LEU A 27 -1.20 24.09 6.16
N ALA A 28 -0.71 25.29 5.85
CA ALA A 28 0.65 25.50 5.37
C ALA A 28 1.70 25.07 6.40
N SER A 29 1.47 25.37 7.67
CA SER A 29 2.32 24.91 8.79
C SER A 29 2.36 23.38 8.89
N TYR A 30 1.20 22.72 8.88
CA TYR A 30 1.13 21.24 8.93
C TYR A 30 1.79 20.57 7.73
N GLN A 31 1.66 21.16 6.53
CA GLN A 31 2.38 20.67 5.36
C GLN A 31 3.89 20.78 5.55
N GLY A 32 4.37 21.91 6.09
CA GLY A 32 5.78 22.12 6.42
C GLY A 32 6.30 21.09 7.42
N GLU A 33 5.61 20.90 8.54
CA GLU A 33 5.97 19.92 9.56
C GLU A 33 5.97 18.48 9.03
N TYR A 34 4.93 18.11 8.28
CA TYR A 34 4.85 16.80 7.63
C TYR A 34 6.04 16.54 6.71
N MET A 35 6.44 17.54 5.90
CA MET A 35 7.61 17.44 5.02
C MET A 35 8.91 17.26 5.82
N GLN A 36 9.10 18.00 6.91
CA GLN A 36 10.28 17.88 7.77
C GLN A 36 10.34 16.49 8.43
N ASN A 37 9.23 16.04 8.99
CA ASN A 37 9.12 14.73 9.64
C ASN A 37 9.36 13.57 8.66
N CYS A 38 8.99 13.74 7.39
CA CYS A 38 9.24 12.75 6.35
C CYS A 38 10.70 12.73 5.85
N LYS A 39 11.49 13.79 6.06
CA LYS A 39 12.84 13.91 5.51
C LYS A 39 13.78 12.84 6.05
N GLY A 40 13.88 12.70 7.37
CA GLY A 40 14.77 11.72 8.02
C GLY A 40 14.51 10.27 7.57
N PRO A 41 13.28 9.75 7.69
CA PRO A 41 12.95 8.39 7.24
C PRO A 41 13.22 8.17 5.75
N ARG A 42 12.99 9.17 4.90
CA ARG A 42 13.27 9.08 3.45
C ARG A 42 14.77 8.99 3.17
N GLU A 43 15.58 9.78 3.87
CA GLU A 43 17.04 9.72 3.77
C GLU A 43 17.56 8.36 4.25
N THR A 44 17.05 7.83 5.37
CA THR A 44 17.40 6.48 5.84
C THR A 44 17.08 5.41 4.79
N ILE A 45 15.88 5.46 4.19
CA ILE A 45 15.49 4.51 3.14
C ILE A 45 16.43 4.63 1.93
N ALA A 46 16.77 5.85 1.51
CA ALA A 46 17.69 6.07 0.41
C ALA A 46 19.08 5.50 0.71
N ALA A 47 19.61 5.73 1.92
CA ALA A 47 20.89 5.19 2.37
C ALA A 47 20.91 3.66 2.33
N VAL A 48 19.84 3.00 2.77
CA VAL A 48 19.71 1.53 2.71
C VAL A 48 19.73 1.01 1.26
N PHE A 49 19.11 1.73 0.32
CA PHE A 49 19.17 1.34 -1.09
C PHE A 49 20.56 1.47 -1.71
N GLU A 50 21.35 2.45 -1.28
CA GLU A 50 22.75 2.58 -1.71
C GLU A 50 23.63 1.53 -1.03
N GLN A 51 23.47 1.26 0.27
CA GLN A 51 24.16 0.15 0.95
C GLN A 51 23.87 -1.20 0.30
N ALA A 52 22.62 -1.45 -0.10
CA ALA A 52 22.24 -2.67 -0.81
C ALA A 52 22.96 -2.77 -2.17
N LYS A 53 23.09 -1.66 -2.89
CA LYS A 53 23.82 -1.59 -4.16
C LYS A 53 25.31 -1.87 -3.94
N ASP A 54 25.91 -1.27 -2.92
CA ASP A 54 27.33 -1.46 -2.58
C ASP A 54 27.63 -2.90 -2.12
N ALA A 55 26.64 -3.55 -1.49
CA ALA A 55 26.67 -4.98 -1.16
C ALA A 55 26.42 -5.91 -2.37
N GLY A 56 26.31 -5.38 -3.59
CA GLY A 56 26.10 -6.15 -4.81
C GLY A 56 24.66 -6.64 -5.01
N ILE A 57 23.69 -6.14 -4.24
CA ILE A 57 22.28 -6.54 -4.38
C ILE A 57 21.67 -5.85 -5.60
N PRO A 58 21.00 -6.59 -6.51
CA PRO A 58 20.38 -6.01 -7.69
C PRO A 58 19.25 -5.04 -7.31
N LYS A 59 19.50 -3.73 -7.49
CA LYS A 59 18.62 -2.62 -7.09
C LYS A 59 17.17 -2.78 -7.56
N ARG A 60 16.95 -3.33 -8.76
CA ARG A 60 15.59 -3.54 -9.30
C ARG A 60 14.82 -4.61 -8.53
N ALA A 61 15.43 -5.77 -8.27
CA ALA A 61 14.81 -6.85 -7.52
C ALA A 61 14.57 -6.44 -6.06
N PHE A 62 15.55 -5.76 -5.44
CA PHE A 62 15.40 -5.25 -4.08
C PHE A 62 14.29 -4.21 -3.94
N LYS A 63 14.17 -3.27 -4.91
CA LYS A 63 13.04 -2.33 -4.97
C LYS A 63 11.68 -3.04 -5.07
N THR A 64 11.58 -4.08 -5.91
CA THR A 64 10.36 -4.88 -6.03
C THR A 64 10.01 -5.57 -4.72
N LEU A 65 10.99 -6.19 -4.05
CA LEU A 65 10.79 -6.82 -2.75
C LEU A 65 10.29 -5.83 -1.69
N VAL A 66 10.92 -4.65 -1.59
CA VAL A 66 10.50 -3.60 -0.67
C VAL A 66 9.07 -3.14 -0.96
N LYS A 67 8.70 -3.02 -2.24
CA LYS A 67 7.32 -2.67 -2.64
C LYS A 67 6.32 -3.73 -2.21
N ASN A 68 6.60 -5.01 -2.45
CA ASN A 68 5.72 -6.11 -2.05
C ASN A 68 5.50 -6.10 -0.54
N ARG A 69 6.58 -5.97 0.26
CA ARG A 69 6.48 -5.90 1.72
C ARG A 69 5.65 -4.71 2.23
N ARG A 70 5.64 -3.59 1.50
CA ARG A 70 4.79 -2.44 1.83
C ARG A 70 3.32 -2.72 1.54
N LEU A 71 3.04 -3.40 0.43
CA LEU A 71 1.68 -3.82 0.08
C LEU A 71 1.15 -4.83 1.10
N ASP A 72 1.95 -5.81 1.51
CA ASP A 72 1.54 -6.79 2.54
C ASP A 72 1.17 -6.10 3.86
N ARG A 73 1.99 -5.13 4.29
CA ARG A 73 1.70 -4.32 5.49
C ARG A 73 0.40 -3.53 5.33
N GLN A 74 0.17 -2.96 4.16
CA GLN A 74 -1.05 -2.19 3.89
C GLN A 74 -2.29 -3.09 3.85
N MET A 75 -2.18 -4.28 3.25
CA MET A 75 -3.25 -5.29 3.26
C MET A 75 -3.61 -5.67 4.69
N ASN A 76 -2.60 -6.01 5.51
CA ASN A 76 -2.82 -6.35 6.91
C ASN A 76 -3.42 -5.18 7.70
N ALA A 77 -2.97 -3.95 7.46
CA ALA A 77 -3.53 -2.76 8.09
C ALA A 77 -4.98 -2.48 7.67
N ASN A 78 -5.37 -2.83 6.44
CA ASN A 78 -6.75 -2.70 5.99
C ASN A 78 -7.64 -3.74 6.68
N VAL A 79 -7.18 -4.98 6.78
CA VAL A 79 -7.91 -6.05 7.48
C VAL A 79 -8.04 -5.74 8.97
N ALA A 80 -6.98 -5.24 9.60
CA ALA A 80 -7.00 -4.87 11.03
C ALA A 80 -7.92 -3.69 11.37
N LYS A 81 -8.38 -2.92 10.38
CA LYS A 81 -9.36 -1.84 10.55
C LYS A 81 -10.81 -2.32 10.44
N LEU A 82 -11.03 -3.59 10.10
CA LEU A 82 -12.37 -4.15 10.04
C LEU A 82 -12.89 -4.36 11.47
N GLU A 83 -14.13 -3.97 11.70
CA GLU A 83 -14.87 -4.32 12.90
C GLU A 83 -15.10 -5.86 12.95
N PRO A 84 -15.31 -6.45 14.13
CA PRO A 84 -15.39 -7.91 14.29
C PRO A 84 -16.39 -8.59 13.33
N ASP A 85 -17.57 -8.02 13.13
CA ASP A 85 -18.59 -8.57 12.24
C ASP A 85 -18.14 -8.52 10.76
N SER A 86 -17.53 -7.41 10.35
CA SER A 86 -16.99 -7.25 8.99
C SER A 86 -15.75 -8.10 8.73
N LEU A 87 -14.97 -8.40 9.77
CA LEU A 87 -13.83 -9.31 9.68
C LEU A 87 -14.29 -10.74 9.41
N ALA A 88 -15.32 -11.21 10.12
CA ALA A 88 -15.89 -12.55 9.90
C ALA A 88 -16.47 -12.69 8.48
N GLU A 89 -17.14 -11.66 7.97
CA GLU A 89 -17.61 -11.62 6.59
C GLU A 89 -16.44 -11.62 5.59
N TYR A 90 -15.39 -10.84 5.85
CA TYR A 90 -14.18 -10.82 5.02
C TYR A 90 -13.49 -12.19 4.98
N GLU A 91 -13.32 -12.86 6.11
CA GLU A 91 -12.73 -14.20 6.19
C GLU A 91 -13.57 -15.23 5.45
N LYS A 92 -14.90 -15.14 5.57
CA LYS A 92 -15.82 -15.99 4.79
C LYS A 92 -15.67 -15.73 3.29
N MET A 93 -15.62 -14.46 2.86
CA MET A 93 -15.38 -14.13 1.45
C MET A 93 -14.04 -14.67 0.96
N VAL A 94 -12.96 -14.55 1.74
CA VAL A 94 -11.64 -15.11 1.39
C VAL A 94 -11.72 -16.64 1.29
N SER A 95 -12.39 -17.30 2.23
CA SER A 95 -12.62 -18.75 2.20
C SER A 95 -13.44 -19.20 0.98
N ASP A 96 -14.50 -18.47 0.65
CA ASP A 96 -15.39 -18.77 -0.49
C ASP A 96 -14.69 -18.54 -1.84
N LEU A 97 -13.76 -17.58 -1.91
CA LEU A 97 -12.90 -17.36 -3.07
C LEU A 97 -11.83 -18.46 -3.24
N GLY A 98 -11.56 -19.27 -2.22
CA GLY A 98 -10.51 -20.28 -2.22
C GLY A 98 -9.09 -19.69 -2.19
N ASP A 99 -8.08 -20.55 -2.08
CA ASP A 99 -6.70 -20.13 -2.31
C ASP A 99 -6.64 -19.51 -3.72
N PHE A 100 -6.35 -18.21 -3.81
CA PHE A 100 -6.45 -17.42 -5.04
C PHE A 100 -5.84 -18.09 -6.28
N CYS A 101 -4.91 -19.02 -6.10
CA CYS A 101 -4.35 -19.94 -7.10
C CYS A 101 -5.38 -20.65 -7.99
N ASP A 102 -6.56 -21.02 -7.48
CA ASP A 102 -7.55 -21.83 -8.20
C ASP A 102 -8.57 -21.00 -8.99
N LEU A 103 -8.63 -19.68 -8.74
CA LEU A 103 -9.46 -18.77 -9.50
C LEU A 103 -8.81 -18.42 -10.84
N PRO A 104 -9.57 -18.14 -11.92
CA PRO A 104 -9.01 -17.78 -13.23
C PRO A 104 -8.01 -16.61 -13.18
N LEU A 105 -8.23 -15.65 -12.28
CA LEU A 105 -7.32 -14.51 -12.09
C LEU A 105 -6.02 -14.92 -11.39
N GLY A 106 -6.06 -15.79 -10.39
CA GLY A 106 -4.85 -16.22 -9.71
C GLY A 106 -4.11 -17.31 -10.47
N GLN A 107 -4.78 -18.18 -11.23
CA GLN A 107 -4.13 -18.99 -12.27
C GLN A 107 -3.40 -18.09 -13.27
N ALA A 108 -4.04 -17.01 -13.74
CA ALA A 108 -3.39 -16.05 -14.62
C ALA A 108 -2.24 -15.27 -13.95
N ALA A 109 -2.28 -15.06 -12.63
CA ALA A 109 -1.19 -14.44 -11.87
C ALA A 109 -0.01 -15.42 -11.70
N VAL A 110 -0.28 -16.68 -11.37
CA VAL A 110 0.69 -17.78 -11.28
C VAL A 110 1.33 -18.03 -12.64
N SER A 111 0.54 -18.14 -13.72
CA SER A 111 1.05 -18.29 -15.08
C SER A 111 1.89 -17.09 -15.53
N ARG A 112 1.49 -15.85 -15.20
CA ARG A 112 2.30 -14.64 -15.48
C ARG A 112 3.60 -14.62 -14.69
N ALA A 113 3.56 -15.01 -13.41
CA ALA A 113 4.75 -15.10 -12.58
C ALA A 113 5.72 -16.17 -13.11
N ALA A 114 5.20 -17.35 -13.48
CA ALA A 114 5.96 -18.45 -14.07
C ALA A 114 6.58 -18.06 -15.43
N ALA A 115 5.81 -17.42 -16.31
CA ALA A 115 6.30 -16.94 -17.60
C ALA A 115 7.40 -15.88 -17.43
N LYS A 116 7.26 -14.97 -16.46
CA LYS A 116 8.26 -13.94 -16.15
C LYS A 116 9.55 -14.54 -15.57
N LEU A 117 9.45 -15.57 -14.73
CA LEU A 117 10.60 -16.31 -14.19
C LEU A 117 11.35 -17.08 -15.30
N LYS A 118 10.60 -17.72 -16.21
CA LYS A 118 11.14 -18.41 -17.38
C LYS A 118 11.85 -17.44 -18.33
N ALA A 119 11.27 -16.27 -18.59
CA ALA A 119 11.89 -15.22 -19.40
C ALA A 119 13.14 -14.59 -18.74
N ALA A 120 13.26 -14.68 -17.41
CA ALA A 120 14.42 -14.21 -16.66
C ALA A 120 15.53 -15.28 -16.49
N GLY A 121 15.37 -16.47 -17.08
CA GLY A 121 16.37 -17.54 -17.05
C GLY A 121 16.50 -18.28 -15.72
N ALA A 122 15.56 -18.11 -14.79
CA ALA A 122 15.55 -18.81 -13.52
C ALA A 122 14.78 -20.14 -13.64
N THR A 123 15.48 -21.27 -13.48
CA THR A 123 14.88 -22.59 -13.33
C THR A 123 14.27 -22.72 -11.93
N VAL A 124 12.94 -22.88 -11.86
CA VAL A 124 12.23 -23.19 -10.61
C VAL A 124 11.72 -24.62 -10.74
N GLU A 125 12.31 -25.53 -9.97
CA GLU A 125 11.70 -26.83 -9.72
C GLU A 125 10.47 -26.60 -8.84
N VAL A 126 9.29 -26.79 -9.43
CA VAL A 126 8.03 -26.84 -8.69
C VAL A 126 8.07 -28.13 -7.89
N ARG A 127 8.41 -28.05 -6.60
CA ARG A 127 8.09 -29.13 -5.65
C ARG A 127 6.57 -29.15 -5.50
N THR A 128 5.92 -29.99 -6.28
CA THR A 128 4.53 -30.37 -6.02
C THR A 128 4.49 -31.12 -4.69
N ALA A 129 3.51 -30.80 -3.84
CA ALA A 129 3.37 -31.34 -2.49
C ALA A 129 2.95 -32.83 -2.45
N GLU A 130 2.97 -33.54 -3.57
CA GLU A 130 2.53 -34.94 -3.65
C GLU A 130 3.64 -35.96 -3.31
N ALA A 131 4.91 -35.53 -3.19
CA ALA A 131 6.04 -36.45 -3.01
C ALA A 131 6.43 -36.74 -1.54
N SER A 132 5.57 -36.47 -0.56
CA SER A 132 5.92 -36.62 0.88
C SER A 132 5.16 -37.71 1.65
N LEU A 133 4.37 -38.56 0.99
CA LEU A 133 3.61 -39.63 1.67
C LEU A 133 4.09 -41.07 1.39
N ASP A 134 5.02 -41.30 0.46
CA ASP A 134 5.50 -42.66 0.11
C ASP A 134 6.86 -43.06 0.72
N SER A 135 7.44 -42.26 1.62
CA SER A 135 8.72 -42.59 2.29
C SER A 135 8.61 -42.96 3.77
N LEU A 136 7.40 -43.23 4.28
CA LEU A 136 7.16 -43.60 5.68
C LEU A 136 6.48 -44.98 5.88
N THR A 137 6.48 -45.84 4.87
CA THR A 137 6.07 -47.25 5.01
C THR A 137 7.12 -48.22 4.46
N GLN A 138 8.27 -48.28 5.15
CA GLN A 138 9.08 -49.50 5.28
C GLN A 138 9.42 -49.71 6.75
#